data_AF-A0A4R8EIG3-F1
#
_entry.id   AF-A0A4R8EIG3-F1
#
_cell.length_a   1.000
_cell.length_b   1.000
_cell.length_c   1.000
_cell.angle_alpha   90.00
_cell.angle_beta   90.00
_cell.angle_gamma   90.00
#
_symmetry.space_group_name_H-M   'P 1'
#
loop_
_entity.id
_entity.type
_entity.pdbx_description
1 polymer ?
#
loop_
_entity_poly.entity_id
_entity_poly.type
_entity_poly.pdbx_seq_one_letter_code
_entity_poly.pdbx_strand_id
1 'polypeptide(L)'
;MKYDLLHTEIYQTPCPECKAISFPITHENLANYFHGIKMKCPKCDTNLDWWTLLLRHFEWEVPSYTYAIVGGFTTSLRIFMKPNEIFSLDLGQIGIPEKSKILQTSYTPNGIGLFPVELHGNTPPRHYIPNVINLYGRPFGEVIEEISVNEEIPVAVQINWAEKSDTSQIWENLINAVESFTLKDYNSCVIPSNVSVESTLNNIMAKYFSAFASKDKVEDFLSSGATYSYQLNILLPLIAHYNGFPKIPDFIRGNLNKLRSHRNSLAHTGKTKKQIDKKTASELVCSAAFGLSYLNLLEEKMRKNEI
;
A
#
# COMPACT_ATOMS: atom_id res chain seq x y z
N MET A 1 0.34 -17.36 26.39
CA MET A 1 1.32 -17.16 25.30
C MET A 1 2.23 -16.03 25.73
N LYS A 2 3.56 -16.22 25.80
CA LYS A 2 4.48 -15.14 26.20
C LYS A 2 4.89 -14.36 24.95
N TYR A 3 4.36 -13.16 24.80
CA TYR A 3 4.86 -12.19 23.84
C TYR A 3 4.89 -10.82 24.50
N ASP A 4 5.84 -10.00 24.07
CA ASP A 4 5.89 -8.59 24.42
C ASP A 4 5.46 -7.80 23.18
N LEU A 5 4.25 -7.24 23.20
CA LEU A 5 3.81 -6.31 22.17
C LEU A 5 4.63 -5.02 22.32
N LEU A 6 5.41 -4.67 21.30
CA LEU A 6 6.27 -3.49 21.37
C LEU A 6 5.50 -2.25 20.94
N HIS A 7 4.91 -2.27 19.75
CA HIS A 7 4.06 -1.19 19.23
C HIS A 7 3.29 -1.65 17.99
N THR A 8 2.17 -0.96 17.74
CA THR A 8 1.51 -0.93 16.44
C THR A 8 1.46 0.52 15.99
N GLU A 9 1.95 0.80 14.79
CA GLU A 9 1.98 2.16 14.26
C GLU A 9 1.58 2.20 12.79
N ILE A 10 1.00 3.33 12.38
CA ILE A 10 0.82 3.64 10.95
C ILE A 10 2.20 3.80 10.32
N TYR A 11 2.35 3.40 9.07
CA TYR A 11 3.59 3.67 8.32
C TYR A 11 4.01 5.13 8.41
N GLN A 12 5.31 5.33 8.56
CA GLN A 12 5.89 6.65 8.69
C GLN A 12 7.00 6.87 7.67
N THR A 13 7.18 8.13 7.30
CA THR A 13 8.20 8.58 6.38
C THR A 13 9.17 9.53 7.11
N PRO A 14 10.47 9.21 7.27
CA PRO A 14 11.45 10.06 7.97
C PRO A 14 11.71 11.40 7.25
N CYS A 15 12.01 12.47 7.97
CA CYS A 15 12.48 13.71 7.35
C CYS A 15 13.70 13.44 6.43
N PRO A 16 13.73 13.92 5.18
CA PRO A 16 14.79 13.61 4.23
C PRO A 16 16.13 14.21 4.65
N GLU A 17 16.10 15.36 5.31
CA GLU A 17 17.31 16.08 5.76
C GLU A 17 17.80 15.56 7.11
N CYS A 18 16.99 15.71 8.17
CA CYS A 18 17.47 15.41 9.53
C CYS A 18 17.28 13.96 9.97
N LYS A 19 16.42 13.18 9.29
CA LYS A 19 16.06 11.77 9.58
C LYS A 19 15.57 11.46 11.01
N ALA A 20 15.47 12.47 11.86
CA ALA A 20 15.21 12.30 13.29
C ALA A 20 13.72 12.39 13.66
N ILE A 21 12.88 12.81 12.72
CA ILE A 21 11.43 12.86 12.88
C ILE A 21 10.82 12.10 11.72
N SER A 22 9.87 11.23 12.03
CA SER A 22 9.10 10.48 11.05
C SER A 22 7.65 10.96 11.05
N PHE A 23 7.06 11.06 9.87
CA PHE A 23 5.71 11.59 9.67
C PHE A 23 4.78 10.44 9.30
N PRO A 24 3.65 10.25 10.00
CA PRO A 24 2.70 9.21 9.65
C PRO A 24 2.07 9.51 8.27
N ILE A 25 1.87 8.48 7.45
CA ILE A 25 1.23 8.63 6.15
C ILE A 25 -0.28 8.58 6.36
N THR A 26 -0.90 9.76 6.46
CA THR A 26 -2.34 9.91 6.78
C THR A 26 -3.10 10.57 5.62
N HIS A 27 -4.43 10.41 5.63
CA HIS A 27 -5.32 11.12 4.70
C HIS A 27 -5.19 12.64 4.80
N GLU A 28 -5.02 13.18 6.01
CA GLU A 28 -4.82 14.61 6.24
C GLU A 28 -3.56 15.13 5.56
N ASN A 29 -2.46 14.40 5.66
CA ASN A 29 -1.19 14.76 5.05
C ASN A 29 -1.27 14.80 3.51
N LEU A 30 -1.96 13.82 2.92
CA LEU A 30 -2.24 13.80 1.48
C LEU A 30 -3.21 14.91 1.05
N ALA A 31 -4.23 15.21 1.88
CA ALA A 31 -5.13 16.33 1.62
C ALA A 31 -4.40 17.68 1.65
N ASN A 32 -3.53 17.90 2.64
CA ASN A 32 -2.68 19.08 2.75
C ASN A 32 -1.79 19.26 1.51
N TYR A 33 -1.22 18.16 1.02
CA TYR A 33 -0.44 18.15 -0.23
C TYR A 33 -1.23 18.68 -1.43
N PHE A 34 -2.46 18.18 -1.65
CA PHE A 34 -3.29 18.64 -2.77
C PHE A 34 -3.75 20.09 -2.65
N HIS A 35 -3.93 20.59 -1.42
CA HIS A 35 -4.26 21.99 -1.16
C HIS A 35 -3.04 22.92 -1.21
N GLY A 36 -1.84 22.39 -1.47
CA GLY A 36 -0.60 23.19 -1.50
C GLY A 36 -0.17 23.69 -0.12
N ILE A 37 -0.68 23.09 0.95
CA ILE A 37 -0.31 23.44 2.32
C ILE A 37 1.10 22.90 2.58
N LYS A 38 2.03 23.82 2.81
CA LYS A 38 3.44 23.48 3.07
C LYS A 38 3.58 22.95 4.49
N MET A 39 3.94 21.67 4.59
CA MET A 39 4.34 21.06 5.85
C MET A 39 5.85 21.21 6.04
N LYS A 40 6.28 21.44 7.28
CA LYS A 40 7.69 21.60 7.63
C LYS A 40 8.11 20.60 8.69
N CYS A 41 9.36 20.17 8.65
CA CYS A 41 9.94 19.41 9.73
C CYS A 41 10.14 20.32 10.96
N PRO A 42 9.59 20.00 12.14
CA PRO A 42 9.72 20.86 13.31
C PRO A 42 11.13 20.89 13.89
N LYS A 43 12.02 19.94 13.49
CA LYS A 43 13.42 19.91 13.93
C LYS A 43 14.36 20.73 13.04
N CYS A 44 14.19 20.67 11.73
CA CYS A 44 15.16 21.25 10.78
C CYS A 44 14.53 22.24 9.78
N ASP A 45 13.26 22.59 9.95
CA ASP A 45 12.48 23.54 9.14
C ASP A 45 12.38 23.20 7.62
N THR A 46 12.89 22.05 7.19
CA THR A 46 12.79 21.59 5.80
C THR A 46 11.33 21.46 5.37
N ASN A 47 10.99 22.05 4.22
CA ASN A 47 9.70 21.85 3.57
C ASN A 47 9.56 20.40 3.10
N LEU A 48 8.48 19.76 3.49
CA LEU A 48 8.18 18.37 3.19
C LEU A 48 7.33 18.30 1.93
N ASP A 49 7.90 17.76 0.85
CA ASP A 49 7.16 17.42 -0.37
C ASP A 49 6.68 15.96 -0.30
N TRP A 50 5.39 15.76 -0.04
CA TRP A 50 4.81 14.42 0.14
C TRP A 50 5.03 13.50 -1.07
N TRP A 51 5.00 14.06 -2.28
CA TRP A 51 5.30 13.29 -3.48
C TRP A 51 6.71 12.69 -3.42
N THR A 52 7.74 13.52 -3.23
CA THR A 52 9.13 13.08 -3.12
C THR A 52 9.33 12.14 -1.92
N LEU A 53 8.69 12.42 -0.79
CA LEU A 53 8.78 11.60 0.42
C LEU A 53 8.20 10.20 0.26
N LEU A 54 7.14 10.04 -0.51
CA LEU A 54 6.55 8.72 -0.76
C LEU A 54 7.28 8.00 -1.89
N LEU A 55 7.65 8.70 -2.96
CA LEU A 55 8.36 8.10 -4.10
C LEU A 55 9.68 7.43 -3.69
N ARG A 56 10.42 7.99 -2.73
CA ARG A 56 11.68 7.40 -2.24
C ARG A 56 11.53 6.04 -1.55
N HIS A 57 10.34 5.64 -1.11
CA HIS A 57 10.14 4.32 -0.49
C HIS A 57 10.43 3.18 -1.48
N PHE A 58 10.27 3.45 -2.79
CA PHE A 58 10.64 2.52 -3.85
C PHE A 58 12.17 2.40 -4.04
N GLU A 59 12.96 3.29 -3.45
CA GLU A 59 14.43 3.29 -3.58
C GLU A 59 15.09 2.39 -2.53
N TRP A 60 14.49 2.25 -1.35
CA TRP A 60 15.13 1.62 -0.18
C TRP A 60 15.34 0.11 -0.25
N GLU A 61 14.89 -0.55 -1.32
CA GLU A 61 15.04 -2.01 -1.57
C GLU A 61 14.54 -2.92 -0.43
N VAL A 62 13.82 -2.36 0.53
CA VAL A 62 13.18 -3.08 1.63
C VAL A 62 11.67 -3.09 1.36
N PRO A 63 11.07 -4.27 1.12
CA PRO A 63 9.66 -4.38 0.73
C PRO A 63 8.68 -3.70 1.69
N SER A 64 8.92 -3.76 3.01
CA SER A 64 8.05 -3.18 4.03
C SER A 64 7.82 -1.68 3.83
N TYR A 65 8.83 -0.95 3.37
CA TYR A 65 8.68 0.48 3.07
C TYR A 65 7.83 0.73 1.82
N THR A 66 7.81 -0.17 0.84
CA THR A 66 6.99 0.03 -0.36
C THR A 66 5.49 -0.07 -0.03
N TYR A 67 5.12 -0.91 0.94
CA TYR A 67 3.73 -1.01 1.44
C TYR A 67 3.23 0.25 2.15
N ALA A 68 4.13 1.15 2.54
CA ALA A 68 3.75 2.46 3.09
C ALA A 68 2.85 3.27 2.14
N ILE A 69 2.93 3.00 0.83
CA ILE A 69 2.22 3.73 -0.22
C ILE A 69 0.74 3.33 -0.34
N VAL A 70 0.37 2.13 0.11
CA VAL A 70 -1.01 1.63 0.01
C VAL A 70 -1.83 1.91 1.27
N GLY A 71 -1.24 2.60 2.25
CA GLY A 71 -1.78 2.72 3.59
C GLY A 71 -1.65 1.40 4.35
N GLY A 72 -1.29 1.48 5.63
CA GLY A 72 -1.12 0.29 6.43
C GLY A 72 -0.43 0.55 7.75
N PHE A 73 -0.27 -0.54 8.48
CA PHE A 73 0.25 -0.59 9.83
C PHE A 73 1.43 -1.54 9.89
N THR A 74 2.33 -1.24 10.80
CA THR A 74 3.39 -2.14 11.23
C THR A 74 3.14 -2.49 12.69
N THR A 75 3.02 -3.78 12.99
CA THR A 75 2.98 -4.31 14.34
C THR A 75 4.29 -5.01 14.63
N SER A 76 4.99 -4.55 15.66
CA SER A 76 6.26 -5.11 16.14
C SER A 76 6.03 -5.78 17.49
N LEU A 77 6.48 -7.02 17.64
CA LEU A 77 6.43 -7.76 18.88
C LEU A 77 7.67 -8.62 19.07
N ARG A 78 7.88 -9.08 20.29
CA ARG A 78 8.86 -10.10 20.62
C ARG A 78 8.13 -11.36 21.08
N ILE A 79 8.43 -12.47 20.44
CA ILE A 79 8.00 -13.80 20.91
C ILE A 79 9.20 -14.54 21.49
N PHE A 80 8.94 -15.58 22.27
CA PHE A 80 9.97 -16.40 22.90
C PHE A 80 9.77 -17.84 22.44
N MET A 81 10.78 -18.40 21.77
CA MET A 81 10.71 -19.73 21.16
C MET A 81 11.83 -20.61 21.67
N LYS A 82 11.58 -21.92 21.77
CA LYS A 82 12.63 -22.90 22.02
C LYS A 82 12.94 -23.69 20.74
N PRO A 83 14.15 -24.27 20.63
CA PRO A 83 14.46 -25.20 19.55
C PRO A 83 13.49 -26.39 19.54
N ASN A 84 13.07 -26.81 18.35
CA ASN A 84 12.15 -27.93 18.09
C ASN A 84 10.70 -27.74 18.59
N GLU A 85 10.31 -26.55 19.04
CA GLU A 85 8.94 -26.24 19.40
C GLU A 85 8.20 -25.49 18.27
N ILE A 86 6.88 -25.66 18.25
CA ILE A 86 5.97 -24.87 17.40
C ILE A 86 5.36 -23.77 18.26
N PHE A 87 5.51 -22.53 17.80
CA PHE A 87 4.82 -21.37 18.33
C PHE A 87 3.68 -20.98 17.39
N SER A 88 2.45 -20.95 17.89
CA SER A 88 1.30 -20.44 17.14
C SER A 88 1.05 -18.98 17.51
N LEU A 89 1.29 -18.06 16.57
CA LEU A 89 1.02 -16.64 16.71
C LEU A 89 -0.37 -16.32 16.13
N ASP A 90 -1.31 -15.99 17.00
CA ASP A 90 -2.64 -15.51 16.63
C ASP A 90 -2.64 -13.98 16.53
N LEU A 91 -2.80 -13.47 15.30
CA LEU A 91 -2.76 -12.04 15.01
C LEU A 91 -3.94 -11.27 15.64
N GLY A 92 -5.09 -11.92 15.84
CA GLY A 92 -6.24 -11.34 16.52
C GLY A 92 -5.96 -11.03 17.99
N GLN A 93 -5.21 -11.91 18.66
CA GLN A 93 -4.83 -11.74 20.07
C GLN A 93 -3.87 -10.58 20.30
N ILE A 94 -3.13 -10.15 19.28
CA ILE A 94 -2.24 -8.98 19.34
C ILE A 94 -2.88 -7.71 18.77
N GLY A 95 -4.19 -7.75 18.48
CA GLY A 95 -4.97 -6.59 18.07
C GLY A 95 -5.03 -6.31 16.57
N ILE A 96 -4.55 -7.23 15.72
CA ILE A 96 -4.73 -7.11 14.26
C ILE A 96 -6.14 -7.63 13.91
N PRO A 97 -7.01 -6.82 13.27
CA PRO A 97 -8.35 -7.24 12.90
C PRO A 97 -8.34 -8.47 11.97
N GLU A 98 -9.23 -9.44 12.20
CA GLU A 98 -9.29 -10.68 11.40
C GLU A 98 -9.51 -10.44 9.90
N LYS A 99 -10.15 -9.33 9.53
CA LYS A 99 -10.42 -8.99 8.14
C LYS A 99 -9.25 -8.31 7.44
N SER A 100 -8.17 -7.99 8.15
CA SER A 100 -6.99 -7.33 7.58
C SER A 100 -6.28 -8.19 6.55
N LYS A 101 -5.66 -7.55 5.57
CA LYS A 101 -4.71 -8.21 4.67
C LYS A 101 -3.32 -8.11 5.28
N ILE A 102 -2.70 -9.25 5.55
CA ILE A 102 -1.30 -9.30 5.96
C ILE A 102 -0.44 -9.22 4.69
N LEU A 103 0.45 -8.22 4.64
CA LEU A 103 1.25 -7.86 3.47
C LEU A 103 2.62 -8.53 3.50
N GLN A 104 3.22 -8.58 4.68
CA GLN A 104 4.53 -9.17 4.89
C GLN A 104 4.76 -9.44 6.37
N THR A 105 5.44 -10.54 6.66
CA THR A 105 5.98 -10.85 7.97
C THR A 105 7.50 -10.98 7.91
N SER A 106 8.18 -10.65 8.99
CA SER A 106 9.59 -10.93 9.17
C SER A 106 9.85 -11.44 10.58
N TYR A 107 10.79 -12.38 10.68
CA TYR A 107 11.15 -13.04 11.93
C TYR A 107 12.67 -13.02 12.05
N THR A 108 13.17 -12.34 13.09
CA THR A 108 14.61 -12.18 13.30
C THR A 108 14.96 -12.72 14.69
N PRO A 109 15.69 -13.85 14.79
CA PRO A 109 16.13 -14.36 16.08
C PRO A 109 17.17 -13.42 16.69
N ASN A 110 17.00 -13.08 17.98
CA ASN A 110 17.94 -12.28 18.75
C ASN A 110 18.87 -13.22 19.54
N GLY A 111 19.76 -13.91 18.84
CA GLY A 111 20.69 -14.87 19.44
C GLY A 111 21.14 -15.96 18.46
N ILE A 112 21.86 -16.95 18.97
CA ILE A 112 22.24 -18.17 18.26
C ILE A 112 21.43 -19.36 18.82
N GLY A 113 21.32 -20.46 18.06
CA GLY A 113 20.68 -21.70 18.53
C GLY A 113 19.34 -22.02 17.88
N LEU A 114 18.59 -21.03 17.37
CA LEU A 114 17.40 -21.27 16.55
C LEU A 114 17.21 -20.27 15.42
N PHE A 115 16.53 -20.72 14.38
CA PHE A 115 15.99 -19.90 13.30
C PHE A 115 14.49 -20.20 13.14
N PRO A 116 13.61 -19.18 13.21
CA PRO A 116 12.17 -19.38 13.05
C PRO A 116 11.84 -19.76 11.60
N VAL A 117 11.06 -20.82 11.42
CA VAL A 117 10.59 -21.28 10.11
C VAL A 117 9.07 -21.27 10.10
N GLU A 118 8.47 -20.54 9.17
CA GLU A 118 7.02 -20.55 9.00
C GLU A 118 6.54 -21.90 8.45
N LEU A 119 5.64 -22.54 9.19
CA LEU A 119 5.01 -23.79 8.82
C LEU A 119 3.77 -23.52 7.97
N HIS A 120 3.69 -24.19 6.84
CA HIS A 120 2.54 -24.17 5.93
C HIS A 120 2.06 -25.60 5.64
N GLY A 121 0.85 -25.73 5.09
CA GLY A 121 0.33 -27.03 4.64
C GLY A 121 1.10 -27.60 3.44
N ASN A 122 0.75 -28.82 3.01
CA ASN A 122 1.40 -29.51 1.87
C ASN A 122 1.38 -28.69 0.55
N THR A 123 0.43 -27.77 0.43
CA THR A 123 0.35 -26.83 -0.69
C THR A 123 0.25 -25.42 -0.10
N PRO A 124 1.37 -24.70 0.07
CA PRO A 124 1.32 -23.34 0.59
C PRO A 124 0.55 -22.45 -0.39
N PRO A 125 -0.48 -21.72 0.06
CA PRO A 125 -1.05 -20.66 -0.75
C PRO A 125 0.02 -19.58 -0.95
N ARG A 126 0.39 -19.30 -2.18
CA ARG A 126 1.37 -18.24 -2.47
C ARG A 126 0.69 -16.88 -2.30
N HIS A 127 1.39 -15.92 -1.68
CA HIS A 127 0.92 -14.55 -1.47
C HIS A 127 -0.31 -14.41 -0.54
N TYR A 128 -0.58 -15.41 0.29
CA TYR A 128 -1.59 -15.34 1.35
C TYR A 128 -0.94 -15.70 2.69
N ILE A 129 -0.99 -14.78 3.65
CA ILE A 129 -0.52 -15.00 5.01
C ILE A 129 -1.76 -15.08 5.92
N PRO A 130 -1.97 -16.20 6.63
CA PRO A 130 -3.12 -16.38 7.51
C PRO A 130 -3.02 -15.53 8.78
N ASN A 131 -4.16 -15.32 9.46
CA ASN A 131 -4.19 -14.68 10.79
C ASN A 131 -3.60 -15.54 11.91
N VAL A 132 -3.39 -16.83 11.68
CA VAL A 132 -2.69 -17.71 12.61
C VAL A 132 -1.44 -18.22 11.93
N ILE A 133 -0.29 -17.77 12.43
CA ILE A 133 1.02 -18.12 11.87
C ILE A 133 1.68 -19.14 12.78
N ASN A 134 2.07 -20.28 12.24
CA ASN A 134 2.80 -21.30 12.98
C ASN A 134 4.29 -21.19 12.66
N LEU A 135 5.12 -21.03 13.68
CA LEU A 135 6.57 -20.93 13.56
C LEU A 135 7.22 -22.13 14.24
N TYR A 136 8.06 -22.85 13.50
CA TYR A 136 8.91 -23.91 14.05
C TYR A 136 10.30 -23.35 14.37
N GLY A 137 10.76 -23.53 15.61
CA GLY A 137 12.10 -23.15 16.03
C GLY A 137 13.16 -24.13 15.50
N ARG A 138 13.58 -24.00 14.24
CA ARG A 138 14.60 -24.88 13.66
C ARG A 138 15.94 -24.64 14.36
N PRO A 139 16.60 -25.67 14.91
CA PRO A 139 17.96 -25.52 15.44
C PRO A 139 18.91 -24.95 14.37
N PHE A 140 19.67 -23.91 14.71
CA PHE A 140 20.53 -23.19 13.75
C PHE A 140 21.80 -22.64 14.41
N GLY A 141 22.94 -22.81 13.72
CA GLY A 141 24.28 -22.49 14.23
C GLY A 141 24.99 -23.71 14.83
N GLU A 142 26.24 -23.53 15.26
CA GLU A 142 26.87 -24.48 16.19
C GLU A 142 26.01 -24.47 17.45
N VAL A 143 25.27 -25.56 17.66
CA VAL A 143 24.61 -25.82 18.93
C VAL A 143 25.77 -25.96 19.91
N ILE A 144 26.12 -24.88 20.61
CA ILE A 144 26.94 -25.00 21.81
C ILE A 144 26.13 -25.98 22.64
N GLU A 145 26.69 -27.15 22.95
CA GLU A 145 26.00 -28.23 23.69
C GLU A 145 25.40 -27.74 25.03
N GLU A 146 25.75 -26.51 25.44
CA GLU A 146 25.30 -25.78 26.60
C GLU A 146 24.11 -24.82 26.40
N ILE A 147 23.70 -24.44 25.17
CA ILE A 147 22.38 -23.79 24.99
C ILE A 147 21.35 -24.90 25.18
N SER A 148 20.89 -25.04 26.41
CA SER A 148 19.94 -26.09 26.76
C SER A 148 18.75 -25.98 25.81
N VAL A 149 18.28 -27.13 25.31
CA VAL A 149 17.05 -27.24 24.50
C VAL A 149 15.83 -26.58 25.20
N ASN A 150 15.98 -26.23 26.48
CA ASN A 150 14.97 -25.60 27.33
C ASN A 150 15.06 -24.06 27.38
N GLU A 151 16.07 -23.41 26.79
CA GLU A 151 16.21 -21.95 26.83
C GLU A 151 15.29 -21.28 25.80
N GLU A 152 14.53 -20.27 26.27
CA GLU A 152 13.69 -19.43 25.42
C GLU A 152 14.54 -18.39 24.69
N ILE A 153 14.64 -18.49 23.36
CA ILE A 153 15.33 -17.51 22.52
C ILE A 153 14.32 -16.45 22.06
N PRO A 154 14.58 -15.16 22.29
CA PRO A 154 13.73 -14.09 21.80
C PRO A 154 13.80 -13.97 20.28
N VAL A 155 12.64 -13.86 19.64
CA VAL A 155 12.50 -13.63 18.20
C VAL A 155 11.74 -12.31 18.01
N ALA A 156 12.35 -11.36 17.33
CA ALA A 156 11.68 -10.15 16.89
C ALA A 156 10.77 -10.48 15.71
N VAL A 157 9.50 -10.10 15.81
CA VAL A 157 8.49 -10.30 14.77
C VAL A 157 8.00 -8.94 14.32
N GLN A 158 8.01 -8.70 13.01
CA GLN A 158 7.40 -7.53 12.41
C GLN A 158 6.34 -7.97 11.42
N ILE A 159 5.13 -7.42 11.55
CA ILE A 159 3.99 -7.73 10.70
C ILE A 159 3.53 -6.44 10.05
N ASN A 160 3.57 -6.42 8.73
CA ASN A 160 3.04 -5.38 7.88
C ASN A 160 1.65 -5.81 7.44
N TRP A 161 0.65 -4.99 7.74
CA TRP A 161 -0.73 -5.33 7.45
C TRP A 161 -1.52 -4.08 7.13
N ALA A 162 -2.69 -4.26 6.52
CA ALA A 162 -3.58 -3.15 6.35
C ALA A 162 -5.03 -3.57 6.43
N GLU A 163 -5.86 -2.65 6.94
CA GLU A 163 -7.27 -2.89 7.15
C GLU A 163 -7.98 -3.05 5.81
N LYS A 164 -8.81 -4.08 5.71
CA LYS A 164 -9.65 -4.26 4.53
C LYS A 164 -10.69 -3.14 4.49
N SER A 165 -10.68 -2.36 3.40
CA SER A 165 -11.71 -1.37 3.13
C SER A 165 -12.99 -2.01 2.59
N ASP A 166 -14.12 -1.32 2.74
CA ASP A 166 -15.39 -1.70 2.09
C ASP A 166 -15.29 -1.70 0.55
N THR A 167 -14.32 -0.97 0.00
CA THR A 167 -13.95 -0.94 -1.43
C THR A 167 -12.89 -2.00 -1.80
N SER A 168 -12.83 -3.09 -1.04
CA SER A 168 -11.77 -4.10 -1.01
C SER A 168 -11.09 -4.42 -2.34
N GLN A 169 -11.83 -4.61 -3.44
CA GLN A 169 -11.24 -4.96 -4.73
C GLN A 169 -10.34 -3.87 -5.33
N ILE A 170 -10.71 -2.60 -5.18
CA ILE A 170 -9.95 -1.45 -5.69
C ILE A 170 -8.64 -1.29 -4.93
N TRP A 171 -8.73 -1.47 -3.61
CA TRP A 171 -7.60 -1.38 -2.71
C TRP A 171 -6.63 -2.57 -2.87
N GLU A 172 -7.17 -3.79 -3.04
CA GLU A 172 -6.41 -4.99 -3.38
C GLU A 172 -5.62 -4.82 -4.68
N ASN A 173 -6.17 -4.15 -5.69
CA ASN A 173 -5.44 -3.86 -6.92
C ASN A 173 -4.16 -3.04 -6.64
N LEU A 174 -4.25 -1.98 -5.83
CA LEU A 174 -3.06 -1.19 -5.52
C LEU A 174 -2.01 -1.99 -4.73
N ILE A 175 -2.45 -2.87 -3.81
CA ILE A 175 -1.54 -3.79 -3.11
C ILE A 175 -0.86 -4.74 -4.07
N ASN A 176 -1.61 -5.35 -4.99
CA ASN A 176 -1.06 -6.28 -5.97
C ASN A 176 -0.01 -5.59 -6.87
N ALA A 177 -0.20 -4.30 -7.17
CA ALA A 177 0.81 -3.51 -7.87
C ALA A 177 2.09 -3.34 -7.04
N VAL A 178 1.98 -3.08 -5.74
CA VAL A 178 3.12 -2.98 -4.84
C VAL A 178 3.82 -4.33 -4.64
N GLU A 179 3.07 -5.42 -4.44
CA GLU A 179 3.61 -6.78 -4.38
C GLU A 179 4.38 -7.14 -5.67
N SER A 180 3.84 -6.80 -6.84
CA SER A 180 4.55 -6.98 -8.12
C SER A 180 5.84 -6.15 -8.18
N PHE A 181 5.82 -4.94 -7.63
CA PHE A 181 7.01 -4.08 -7.56
C PHE A 181 8.09 -4.68 -6.68
N THR A 182 7.73 -5.19 -5.49
CA THR A 182 8.69 -5.81 -4.54
C THR A 182 9.29 -7.10 -5.10
N LEU A 183 8.55 -7.81 -5.94
CA LEU A 183 9.04 -8.96 -6.72
C LEU A 183 9.85 -8.58 -7.97
N LYS A 184 10.06 -7.28 -8.23
CA LYS A 184 10.77 -6.73 -9.41
C LYS A 184 10.07 -7.04 -10.74
N ASP A 185 8.80 -7.41 -10.71
CA ASP A 185 7.96 -7.57 -11.91
C ASP A 185 7.22 -6.26 -12.23
N TYR A 186 7.98 -5.32 -12.80
CA TYR A 186 7.52 -3.97 -13.08
C TYR A 186 6.40 -3.88 -14.13
N ASN A 187 6.30 -4.86 -15.04
CA ASN A 187 5.19 -4.89 -16.00
C ASN A 187 3.88 -5.27 -15.30
N SER A 188 3.93 -6.19 -14.34
CA SER A 188 2.76 -6.63 -13.56
C SER A 188 2.21 -5.54 -12.63
N CYS A 189 2.96 -4.47 -12.37
CA CYS A 189 2.46 -3.29 -11.66
C CYS A 189 1.39 -2.51 -12.45
N VAL A 190 1.41 -2.56 -13.78
CA VAL A 190 0.68 -1.61 -14.64
C VAL A 190 -0.83 -1.78 -14.57
N ILE A 191 -1.31 -3.00 -14.83
CA ILE A 191 -2.75 -3.29 -14.88
C ILE A 191 -3.40 -3.00 -13.52
N PRO A 192 -2.93 -3.57 -12.39
CA PRO A 192 -3.51 -3.29 -11.08
C PRO A 192 -3.48 -1.80 -10.71
N SER A 193 -2.38 -1.09 -10.97
CA SER A 193 -2.30 0.36 -10.71
C SER A 193 -3.30 1.16 -11.54
N ASN A 194 -3.51 0.79 -12.80
CA ASN A 194 -4.45 1.48 -13.67
C ASN A 194 -5.90 1.23 -13.23
N VAL A 195 -6.23 -0.03 -12.94
CA VAL A 195 -7.58 -0.46 -12.57
C VAL A 195 -8.04 0.19 -11.25
N SER A 196 -7.15 0.36 -10.28
CA SER A 196 -7.49 1.01 -9.00
C SER A 196 -7.97 2.44 -9.22
N VAL A 197 -7.31 3.22 -10.08
CA VAL A 197 -7.71 4.61 -10.38
C VAL A 197 -8.90 4.66 -11.34
N GLU A 198 -8.86 3.91 -12.43
CA GLU A 198 -9.90 3.92 -13.47
C GLU A 198 -11.26 3.50 -12.92
N SER A 199 -11.31 2.44 -12.10
CA SER A 199 -12.57 1.95 -11.51
C SER A 199 -13.13 2.97 -10.51
N THR A 200 -12.27 3.54 -9.66
CA THR A 200 -12.70 4.57 -8.69
C THR A 200 -13.22 5.81 -9.39
N LEU A 201 -12.50 6.28 -10.41
CA LEU A 201 -12.91 7.44 -11.20
C LEU A 201 -14.25 7.17 -11.89
N ASN A 202 -14.40 6.01 -12.53
CA ASN A 202 -15.65 5.64 -13.19
C ASN A 202 -16.82 5.61 -12.20
N ASN A 203 -16.64 5.03 -11.02
CA ASN A 203 -17.66 5.00 -9.97
C ASN A 203 -18.08 6.41 -9.52
N ILE A 204 -17.12 7.31 -9.29
CA ILE A 204 -17.40 8.71 -8.94
C ILE A 204 -18.17 9.40 -10.06
N MET A 205 -17.76 9.20 -11.31
CA MET A 205 -18.44 9.78 -12.48
C MET A 205 -19.87 9.25 -12.61
N ALA A 206 -20.06 7.93 -12.51
CA ALA A 206 -21.36 7.30 -12.60
C ALA A 206 -22.30 7.81 -11.51
N LYS A 207 -21.83 7.91 -10.27
CA LYS A 207 -22.59 8.45 -9.15
C LYS A 207 -22.95 9.93 -9.37
N TYR A 208 -22.00 10.75 -9.77
CA TYR A 208 -22.21 12.19 -10.00
C TYR A 208 -23.22 12.44 -11.13
N PHE A 209 -23.09 11.76 -12.26
CA PHE A 209 -23.95 11.99 -13.42
C PHE A 209 -25.33 11.32 -13.30
N SER A 210 -25.49 10.32 -12.44
CA SER A 210 -26.79 9.69 -12.16
C SER A 210 -27.81 10.65 -11.53
N ALA A 211 -27.36 11.78 -10.99
CA ALA A 211 -28.26 12.86 -10.55
C ALA A 211 -28.93 13.61 -11.72
N PHE A 212 -28.38 13.51 -12.94
CA PHE A 212 -28.81 14.30 -14.10
C PHE A 212 -29.43 13.47 -15.24
N ALA A 213 -29.16 12.17 -15.29
CA ALA A 213 -29.66 11.28 -16.33
C ALA A 213 -29.89 9.86 -15.80
N SER A 214 -30.66 9.05 -16.54
CA SER A 214 -30.88 7.64 -16.21
C SER A 214 -29.56 6.86 -16.26
N LYS A 215 -29.46 5.83 -15.42
CA LYS A 215 -28.26 4.98 -15.29
C LYS A 215 -27.74 4.49 -16.64
N ASP A 216 -28.61 3.99 -17.52
CA ASP A 216 -28.22 3.46 -18.83
C ASP A 216 -27.60 4.54 -19.74
N LYS A 217 -28.14 5.78 -19.70
CA LYS A 217 -27.59 6.91 -20.47
C LYS A 217 -26.25 7.37 -19.91
N VAL A 218 -26.09 7.33 -18.59
CA VAL A 218 -24.82 7.66 -17.93
C VAL A 218 -23.77 6.60 -18.28
N GLU A 219 -24.11 5.32 -18.25
CA GLU A 219 -23.20 4.23 -18.60
C GLU A 219 -22.77 4.30 -20.07
N ASP A 220 -23.70 4.53 -21.00
CA ASP A 220 -23.37 4.76 -22.42
C ASP A 220 -22.46 5.99 -22.57
N PHE A 221 -22.80 7.12 -21.94
CA PHE A 221 -21.96 8.31 -21.98
C PHE A 221 -20.55 8.05 -21.45
N LEU A 222 -20.37 7.37 -20.32
CA LEU A 222 -19.06 7.13 -19.71
C LEU A 222 -18.23 6.06 -20.44
N SER A 223 -18.87 5.18 -21.21
CA SER A 223 -18.19 4.14 -21.98
C SER A 223 -17.81 4.61 -23.39
N SER A 224 -18.67 5.37 -24.07
CA SER A 224 -18.50 5.76 -25.47
C SER A 224 -18.14 7.24 -25.65
N GLY A 225 -18.86 8.16 -24.99
CA GLY A 225 -18.72 9.61 -25.18
C GLY A 225 -17.60 10.25 -24.35
N ALA A 226 -17.41 9.77 -23.13
CA ALA A 226 -16.47 10.28 -22.14
C ALA A 226 -15.59 9.15 -21.61
N THR A 227 -14.73 8.62 -22.47
CA THR A 227 -13.75 7.58 -22.10
C THR A 227 -12.87 8.01 -20.92
N TYR A 228 -12.16 7.08 -20.28
CA TYR A 228 -11.25 7.35 -19.15
C TYR A 228 -10.31 8.56 -19.38
N SER A 229 -9.84 8.77 -20.62
CA SER A 229 -9.04 9.97 -20.96
C SER A 229 -9.79 11.27 -20.69
N TYR A 230 -11.03 11.36 -21.16
CA TYR A 230 -11.87 12.54 -21.00
C TYR A 230 -12.30 12.70 -19.55
N GLN A 231 -12.60 11.59 -18.86
CA GLN A 231 -12.89 11.60 -17.42
C GLN A 231 -11.73 12.21 -16.63
N LEU A 232 -10.50 11.72 -16.84
CA LEU A 232 -9.32 12.16 -16.09
C LEU A 232 -8.90 13.59 -16.43
N ASN A 233 -8.97 13.98 -17.70
CA ASN A 233 -8.38 15.24 -18.17
C ASN A 233 -9.37 16.41 -18.21
N ILE A 234 -10.69 16.14 -18.29
CA ILE A 234 -11.72 17.17 -18.43
C ILE A 234 -12.72 17.09 -17.28
N LEU A 235 -13.41 15.95 -17.12
CA LEU A 235 -14.52 15.85 -16.17
C LEU A 235 -14.06 15.92 -14.71
N LEU A 236 -12.94 15.28 -14.37
CA LEU A 236 -12.41 15.30 -13.01
C LEU A 236 -12.01 16.71 -12.55
N PRO A 237 -11.23 17.50 -13.33
CA PRO A 237 -11.00 18.91 -12.99
C PRO A 237 -12.28 19.74 -12.87
N LEU A 238 -13.27 19.49 -13.74
CA LEU A 238 -14.55 20.20 -13.72
C LEU A 238 -15.31 19.92 -12.41
N ILE A 239 -15.47 18.66 -12.05
CA ILE A 239 -16.15 18.25 -10.80
C ILE A 239 -15.41 18.77 -9.57
N ALA A 240 -14.07 18.68 -9.57
CA ALA A 240 -13.25 19.22 -8.47
C ALA A 240 -13.48 20.73 -8.31
N HIS A 241 -13.45 21.48 -9.41
CA HIS A 241 -13.70 22.92 -9.39
C HIS A 241 -15.08 23.27 -8.81
N TYR A 242 -16.15 22.60 -9.26
CA TYR A 242 -17.50 22.84 -8.75
C TYR A 242 -17.67 22.48 -7.26
N ASN A 243 -16.86 21.58 -6.73
CA ASN A 243 -16.87 21.20 -5.32
C ASN A 243 -15.89 22.00 -4.46
N GLY A 244 -15.22 23.01 -5.03
CA GLY A 244 -14.19 23.80 -4.35
C GLY A 244 -12.97 22.97 -3.94
N PHE A 245 -12.69 21.90 -4.67
CA PHE A 245 -11.56 21.00 -4.42
C PHE A 245 -10.40 21.32 -5.38
N PRO A 246 -9.13 21.31 -4.92
CA PRO A 246 -7.99 21.62 -5.78
C PRO A 246 -7.87 20.61 -6.91
N LYS A 247 -7.38 21.05 -8.07
CA LYS A 247 -7.08 20.17 -9.20
C LYS A 247 -5.87 19.30 -8.88
N ILE A 248 -5.94 18.01 -9.26
CA ILE A 248 -4.78 17.10 -9.17
C ILE A 248 -3.56 17.68 -9.91
N PRO A 249 -2.34 17.58 -9.34
CA PRO A 249 -1.12 18.05 -9.99
C PRO A 249 -0.92 17.46 -11.40
N ASP A 250 -0.49 18.30 -12.34
CA ASP A 250 -0.40 17.94 -13.75
C ASP A 250 0.55 16.76 -14.03
N PHE A 251 1.63 16.64 -13.26
CA PHE A 251 2.59 15.55 -13.44
C PHE A 251 2.00 14.19 -12.98
N ILE A 252 1.20 14.15 -11.90
CA ILE A 252 0.50 12.94 -11.44
C ILE A 252 -0.49 12.51 -12.52
N ARG A 253 -1.30 13.46 -13.01
CA ARG A 253 -2.23 13.21 -14.11
C ARG A 253 -1.53 12.76 -15.40
N GLY A 254 -0.37 13.33 -15.71
CA GLY A 254 0.49 12.89 -16.82
C GLY A 254 0.91 11.43 -16.67
N ASN A 255 1.33 11.03 -15.47
CA ASN A 255 1.70 9.64 -15.18
C ASN A 255 0.50 8.69 -15.20
N LEU A 256 -0.68 9.10 -14.77
CA LEU A 256 -1.91 8.31 -14.92
C LEU A 256 -2.29 8.10 -16.40
N ASN A 257 -2.07 9.09 -17.26
CA ASN A 257 -2.23 8.91 -18.72
C ASN A 257 -1.17 7.96 -19.30
N LYS A 258 0.09 8.03 -18.85
CA LYS A 258 1.14 7.06 -19.23
C LYS A 258 0.78 5.65 -18.79
N LEU A 259 0.27 5.49 -17.57
CA LEU A 259 -0.16 4.22 -17.00
C LEU A 259 -1.21 3.54 -17.88
N ARG A 260 -2.22 4.29 -18.31
CA ARG A 260 -3.23 3.84 -19.29
C ARG A 260 -2.61 3.39 -20.61
N SER A 261 -1.65 4.16 -21.15
CA SER A 261 -0.97 3.82 -22.41
C SER A 261 -0.21 2.49 -22.30
N HIS A 262 0.48 2.26 -21.18
CA HIS A 262 1.14 0.98 -20.89
C HIS A 262 0.14 -0.16 -20.74
N ARG A 263 -0.97 0.06 -20.03
CA ARG A 263 -2.05 -0.93 -19.87
C ARG A 263 -2.63 -1.33 -21.22
N ASN A 264 -2.94 -0.37 -22.09
CA ASN A 264 -3.46 -0.65 -23.43
C ASN A 264 -2.47 -1.47 -24.25
N SER A 265 -1.18 -1.12 -24.19
CA SER A 265 -0.14 -1.90 -24.88
C SER A 265 -0.12 -3.34 -24.38
N LEU A 266 -0.07 -3.56 -23.05
CA LEU A 266 -0.08 -4.89 -22.44
C LEU A 266 -1.34 -5.70 -22.80
N ALA A 267 -2.52 -5.08 -22.75
CA ALA A 267 -3.78 -5.75 -23.04
C ALA A 267 -3.89 -6.21 -24.51
N HIS A 268 -3.34 -5.44 -25.45
CA HIS A 268 -3.43 -5.75 -26.88
C HIS A 268 -2.32 -6.67 -27.40
N THR A 269 -1.11 -6.56 -26.86
CA THR A 269 0.06 -7.27 -27.40
C THR A 269 0.69 -8.27 -26.42
N GLY A 270 0.19 -8.34 -25.18
CA GLY A 270 0.78 -9.12 -24.10
C GLY A 270 2.13 -8.56 -23.60
N LYS A 271 2.61 -7.44 -24.16
CA LYS A 271 3.90 -6.84 -23.83
C LYS A 271 3.82 -5.31 -23.83
N THR A 272 4.58 -4.67 -22.97
CA THR A 272 4.84 -3.24 -23.11
C THR A 272 5.73 -3.00 -24.34
N LYS A 273 5.54 -1.87 -25.05
CA LYS A 273 6.39 -1.51 -26.21
C LYS A 273 7.89 -1.43 -25.83
N LYS A 274 8.16 -1.08 -24.58
CA LYS A 274 9.47 -1.07 -23.93
C LYS A 274 9.29 -1.62 -22.53
N GLN A 275 10.21 -2.49 -22.08
CA GLN A 275 10.21 -2.98 -20.70
C GLN A 275 10.24 -1.80 -19.73
N ILE A 276 9.35 -1.85 -18.74
CA ILE A 276 9.25 -0.82 -17.71
C ILE A 276 10.42 -1.02 -16.73
N ASP A 277 11.18 0.05 -16.49
CA ASP A 277 12.26 0.06 -15.50
C ASP A 277 11.75 0.42 -14.10
N LYS A 278 12.61 0.22 -13.08
CA LYS A 278 12.29 0.48 -11.66
C LYS A 278 11.77 1.90 -11.44
N LYS A 279 12.38 2.89 -12.09
CA LYS A 279 12.03 4.32 -11.95
C LYS A 279 10.66 4.62 -12.54
N THR A 280 10.38 4.11 -13.74
CA THR A 280 9.09 4.30 -14.38
C THR A 280 8.01 3.60 -13.56
N ALA A 281 8.26 2.37 -13.10
CA ALA A 281 7.32 1.65 -12.25
C ALA A 281 7.03 2.40 -10.94
N SER A 282 8.05 2.93 -10.26
CA SER A 282 7.85 3.68 -9.01
C SER A 282 7.02 4.93 -9.23
N GLU A 283 7.30 5.71 -10.28
CA GLU A 283 6.50 6.89 -10.64
C GLU A 283 5.04 6.53 -10.94
N LEU A 284 4.81 5.44 -11.67
CA LEU A 284 3.47 4.98 -12.06
C LEU A 284 2.66 4.47 -10.86
N VAL A 285 3.23 3.61 -10.02
CA VAL A 285 2.56 3.07 -8.81
C VAL A 285 2.32 4.20 -7.80
N CYS A 286 3.30 5.08 -7.58
CA CYS A 286 3.12 6.26 -6.72
C CYS A 286 1.99 7.16 -7.23
N SER A 287 1.95 7.43 -8.54
CA SER A 287 0.89 8.23 -9.15
C SER A 287 -0.49 7.59 -8.99
N ALA A 288 -0.57 6.26 -9.07
CA ALA A 288 -1.82 5.54 -8.83
C ALA A 288 -2.30 5.68 -7.39
N ALA A 289 -1.40 5.57 -6.41
CA ALA A 289 -1.72 5.77 -5.00
C ALA A 289 -2.20 7.20 -4.68
N PHE A 290 -1.51 8.21 -5.23
CA PHE A 290 -1.95 9.61 -5.11
C PHE A 290 -3.27 9.84 -5.85
N GLY A 291 -3.45 9.27 -7.04
CA GLY A 291 -4.69 9.36 -7.81
C GLY A 291 -5.88 8.78 -7.04
N LEU A 292 -5.72 7.59 -6.47
CA LEU A 292 -6.75 6.95 -5.63
C LEU A 292 -7.06 7.80 -4.39
N SER A 293 -6.03 8.28 -3.70
CA SER A 293 -6.21 9.13 -2.51
C SER A 293 -6.93 10.44 -2.83
N TYR A 294 -6.58 11.09 -3.95
CA TYR A 294 -7.26 12.28 -4.44
C TYR A 294 -8.74 12.02 -4.72
N LEU A 295 -9.06 10.91 -5.38
CA LEU A 295 -10.43 10.54 -5.71
C LEU A 295 -11.27 10.27 -4.47
N ASN A 296 -10.71 9.56 -3.48
CA ASN A 296 -11.39 9.30 -2.20
C ASN A 296 -11.66 10.60 -1.44
N LEU A 297 -10.70 11.52 -1.39
CA LEU A 297 -10.87 12.84 -0.75
C LEU A 297 -11.91 13.71 -1.47
N LEU A 298 -11.92 13.68 -2.81
CA LEU A 298 -12.93 14.38 -3.61
C LEU A 298 -14.32 13.80 -3.36
N GLU A 299 -14.47 12.48 -3.35
CA GLU A 299 -15.75 11.83 -3.07
C GLU A 299 -16.24 12.19 -1.65
N GLU A 300 -15.36 12.17 -0.64
CA GLU A 300 -15.70 12.57 0.71
C GLU A 300 -16.19 14.02 0.76
N LYS A 301 -15.50 14.92 0.04
CA LYS A 301 -15.90 16.33 -0.08
C LYS A 301 -17.26 16.48 -0.75
N MET A 302 -17.52 15.72 -1.82
CA MET A 302 -18.81 15.73 -2.52
C MET A 302 -19.95 15.30 -1.58
N ARG A 303 -19.80 14.20 -0.83
CA ARG A 303 -20.82 13.76 0.13
C ARG A 303 -21.11 14.80 1.22
N LYS A 304 -20.08 15.54 1.67
CA LYS A 304 -20.23 16.60 2.67
C LYS A 304 -20.97 17.83 2.14
N ASN A 305 -20.95 18.07 0.83
CA ASN A 305 -21.67 19.17 0.19
C ASN A 305 -23.12 18.79 -0.19
N GLU A 306 -23.49 17.51 -0.13
CA GLU A 306 -24.86 17.00 -0.39
C GLU A 306 -25.79 17.12 0.83
N ILE A 307 -25.25 17.51 2.00
CA ILE A 307 -25.98 17.80 3.26
C ILE A 307 -26.09 19.31 3.44
#